data_AF-A0A452SF58-F1
#
_entry.id   AF-A0A452SF58-F1
#
_cell.length_a   1.000
_cell.length_b   1.000
_cell.length_c   1.000
_cell.angle_alpha   90.00
_cell.angle_beta   90.00
_cell.angle_gamma   90.00
#
_symmetry.space_group_name_H-M   'P 1'
#
loop_
_entity.id
_entity.type
_entity.pdbx_description
1 polymer ?
#
loop_
_entity_poly.entity_id
_entity_poly.type
_entity_poly.pdbx_seq_one_letter_code
_entity_poly.pdbx_strand_id
1 'polypeptide(L)'
;MLPTLSQRSPKQCCLEYDLLEEIRAQLVEQQKCLEQQTEMRVQLLQDLQDFFRKKAEIETEYSRNLEKLAERFMAKTRSTKDHQQYKKDQNLLSPVNCWYLLLNQVRRESKDHATLSDIYLNNVIMRFMQISEDSTRMFKKVHSISVLTQLILFLLKTVTELDHILCGGCSYLPSKTRFQLLCL
;
A
#
# COMPACT_ATOMS: atom_id res chain seq x y z
N MET A 1 6.28 -59.02 -14.00
CA MET A 1 7.15 -58.09 -14.76
C MET A 1 6.91 -56.70 -14.22
N LEU A 2 7.76 -56.22 -13.30
CA LEU A 2 7.76 -54.79 -12.93
C LEU A 2 8.30 -54.00 -14.14
N PRO A 3 7.66 -52.90 -14.57
CA PRO A 3 8.20 -52.10 -15.65
C PRO A 3 9.55 -51.51 -15.22
N THR A 4 10.51 -51.62 -16.12
CA THR A 4 11.87 -51.09 -16.10
C THR A 4 11.95 -49.68 -15.50
N LEU A 5 12.76 -49.52 -14.46
CA LEU A 5 13.37 -48.24 -14.07
C LEU A 5 13.99 -47.64 -15.35
N SER A 6 13.37 -46.59 -15.85
CA SER A 6 13.80 -45.87 -17.05
C SER A 6 15.29 -45.55 -16.96
N GLN A 7 16.07 -45.99 -17.95
CA GLN A 7 17.47 -45.62 -18.14
C GLN A 7 17.57 -44.12 -18.41
N ARG A 8 17.45 -43.27 -17.38
CA ARG A 8 17.77 -41.84 -17.50
C ARG A 8 19.28 -41.71 -17.63
N SER A 9 19.72 -40.94 -18.63
CA SER A 9 21.15 -40.71 -18.84
C SER A 9 21.71 -39.81 -17.73
N PRO A 10 22.96 -40.01 -17.27
CA PRO A 10 23.59 -39.16 -16.25
C PRO A 10 23.57 -37.66 -16.60
N LYS A 11 23.73 -37.34 -17.89
CA LYS A 11 23.66 -35.98 -18.43
C LYS A 11 22.29 -35.32 -18.19
N GLN A 12 21.21 -36.09 -18.27
CA GLN A 12 19.85 -35.59 -18.05
C GLN A 12 19.61 -35.23 -16.58
N CYS A 13 20.17 -36.03 -15.66
CA CYS A 13 20.07 -35.78 -14.23
C CYS A 13 20.85 -34.54 -13.78
N CYS A 14 22.05 -34.29 -14.34
CA CYS A 14 22.80 -33.06 -14.09
C CYS A 14 22.06 -31.81 -14.57
N LEU A 15 21.44 -31.86 -15.75
CA LEU A 15 20.65 -30.74 -16.29
C LEU A 15 19.41 -30.42 -15.44
N GLU A 16 18.75 -31.44 -14.88
CA GLU A 16 17.63 -31.24 -13.95
C GLU A 16 18.07 -30.56 -12.65
N TYR A 17 19.26 -30.89 -12.13
CA TYR A 17 19.83 -30.25 -10.95
C TYR A 17 20.21 -28.78 -11.19
N ASP A 18 20.90 -28.49 -12.29
CA ASP A 18 21.30 -27.12 -12.65
C ASP A 18 20.07 -26.23 -12.87
N LEU A 19 19.02 -26.76 -13.49
CA LEU A 19 17.74 -26.06 -13.67
C LEU A 19 17.05 -25.77 -12.33
N LEU A 20 17.07 -26.69 -11.36
CA LEU A 20 16.51 -26.48 -10.02
C LEU A 20 17.22 -25.34 -9.26
N GLU A 21 18.55 -25.25 -9.37
CA GLU A 21 19.32 -24.17 -8.78
C GLU A 21 19.06 -22.82 -9.45
N GLU A 22 18.91 -22.79 -10.78
CA GLU A 22 18.55 -21.57 -11.51
C GLU A 22 17.15 -21.06 -11.11
N ILE A 23 16.16 -21.95 -11.07
CA ILE A 23 14.79 -21.63 -10.62
C ILE A 23 14.82 -21.11 -9.18
N ARG A 24 15.57 -21.74 -8.29
CA ARG A 24 15.72 -21.28 -6.90
C ARG A 24 16.29 -19.86 -6.85
N ALA A 25 17.35 -19.58 -7.59
CA ALA A 25 17.98 -18.26 -7.62
C ALA A 25 17.00 -17.18 -8.13
N GLN A 26 16.27 -17.47 -9.21
CA GLN A 26 15.25 -16.56 -9.74
C GLN A 26 14.14 -16.27 -8.73
N LEU A 27 13.63 -17.29 -8.03
CA LEU A 27 12.59 -17.11 -7.01
C LEU A 27 13.06 -16.27 -5.82
N VAL A 28 14.32 -16.42 -5.39
CA VAL A 28 14.90 -15.59 -4.33
C VAL A 28 14.96 -14.13 -4.76
N GLU A 29 15.37 -13.86 -5.99
CA GLU A 29 15.45 -12.49 -6.49
C GLU A 29 14.06 -11.86 -6.67
N GLN A 30 13.10 -12.64 -7.18
CA GLN A 30 11.70 -12.21 -7.25
C GLN A 30 11.14 -11.88 -5.86
N GLN A 31 11.46 -12.69 -4.84
CA GLN A 31 11.03 -12.43 -3.47
C GLN A 31 11.58 -11.11 -2.92
N LYS A 32 12.86 -10.81 -3.16
CA LYS A 32 13.48 -9.53 -2.75
C LYS A 32 12.84 -8.34 -3.46
N CYS A 33 12.58 -8.47 -4.76
CA CYS A 33 11.92 -7.42 -5.55
C CYS A 33 10.50 -7.14 -5.01
N LEU A 34 9.74 -8.19 -4.69
CA LEU A 34 8.40 -8.07 -4.10
C LEU A 34 8.42 -7.42 -2.71
N GLU A 35 9.42 -7.75 -1.89
CA GLU A 35 9.62 -7.13 -0.58
C GLU A 35 9.91 -5.64 -0.71
N GLN A 36 10.91 -5.27 -1.53
CA GLN A 36 11.25 -3.87 -1.78
C GLN A 36 10.06 -3.08 -2.35
N GLN A 37 9.31 -3.66 -3.29
CA GLN A 37 8.13 -3.02 -3.86
C GLN A 37 7.03 -2.79 -2.81
N THR A 38 6.85 -3.76 -1.90
CA THR A 38 5.88 -3.62 -0.81
C THR A 38 6.29 -2.51 0.15
N GLU A 39 7.57 -2.46 0.55
CA GLU A 39 8.11 -1.43 1.44
C GLU A 39 7.96 -0.04 0.84
N MET A 40 8.37 0.16 -0.42
CA MET A 40 8.22 1.44 -1.12
C MET A 40 6.76 1.87 -1.20
N ARG A 41 5.84 0.93 -1.44
CA ARG A 41 4.41 1.19 -1.52
C ARG A 41 3.84 1.61 -0.16
N VAL A 42 4.22 0.93 0.92
CA VAL A 42 3.81 1.28 2.29
C VAL A 42 4.33 2.66 2.68
N GLN A 43 5.59 2.96 2.34
CA GLN A 43 6.16 4.29 2.59
C GLN A 43 5.41 5.39 1.83
N LEU A 44 5.13 5.19 0.53
CA LEU A 44 4.35 6.16 -0.24
C LEU A 44 2.95 6.38 0.35
N LEU A 45 2.30 5.32 0.83
CA LEU A 45 1.00 5.44 1.51
C LEU A 45 1.11 6.21 2.82
N GLN A 46 2.22 6.11 3.53
CA GLN A 46 2.47 6.92 4.73
C GLN A 46 2.65 8.40 4.37
N ASP A 47 3.48 8.70 3.37
CA ASP A 47 3.72 10.07 2.90
C ASP A 47 2.41 10.74 2.43
N LEU A 48 1.55 9.99 1.73
CA LEU A 48 0.23 10.45 1.32
C LEU A 48 -0.69 10.75 2.51
N GLN A 49 -0.69 9.90 3.54
CA GLN A 49 -1.46 10.16 4.76
C GLN A 49 -1.00 11.43 5.47
N ASP A 50 0.31 11.64 5.57
CA ASP A 50 0.90 12.81 6.20
C ASP A 50 0.60 14.08 5.39
N PHE A 51 0.67 14.01 4.06
CA PHE A 51 0.26 15.09 3.17
C PHE A 51 -1.20 15.49 3.40
N PHE A 52 -2.13 14.53 3.42
CA PHE A 52 -3.54 14.83 3.61
C PHE A 52 -3.86 15.30 5.03
N ARG A 53 -3.10 14.84 6.04
CA ARG A 53 -3.21 15.38 7.40
C ARG A 53 -2.82 16.85 7.42
N LYS A 54 -1.71 17.21 6.78
CA LYS A 54 -1.30 18.61 6.69
C LYS A 54 -2.28 19.45 5.88
N LYS A 55 -2.84 18.89 4.80
CA LYS A 55 -3.87 19.54 4.01
C LYS A 55 -5.13 19.80 4.83
N ALA A 56 -5.59 18.83 5.62
CA ALA A 56 -6.75 18.99 6.51
C ALA A 56 -6.55 20.10 7.56
N GLU A 57 -5.36 20.20 8.15
CA GLU A 57 -5.00 21.30 9.06
C GLU A 57 -5.17 22.66 8.38
N ILE A 58 -4.67 22.80 7.14
CA ILE A 58 -4.80 24.03 6.35
C ILE A 58 -6.27 24.34 6.05
N GLU A 59 -7.06 23.36 5.62
CA GLU A 59 -8.50 23.57 5.36
C GLU A 59 -9.25 24.01 6.63
N THR A 60 -8.92 23.41 7.79
CA THR A 60 -9.50 23.79 9.09
C THR A 60 -9.12 25.22 9.48
N GLU A 61 -7.86 25.60 9.31
CA GLU A 61 -7.38 26.98 9.54
C GLU A 61 -8.14 27.97 8.64
N TYR A 62 -8.29 27.64 7.36
CA TYR A 62 -8.98 28.49 6.38
C TYR A 62 -10.46 28.67 6.74
N SER A 63 -11.15 27.57 7.08
CA SER A 63 -12.52 27.58 7.60
C SER A 63 -12.66 28.51 8.81
N ARG A 64 -11.79 28.37 9.82
CA ARG A 64 -11.83 29.22 11.03
C ARG A 64 -11.63 30.71 10.70
N ASN A 65 -10.74 31.02 9.76
CA ASN A 65 -10.48 32.41 9.36
C ASN A 65 -11.68 33.03 8.61
N LEU A 66 -12.37 32.26 7.77
CA LEU A 66 -13.61 32.69 7.11
C LEU A 66 -14.76 32.89 8.10
N GLU A 67 -14.94 32.00 9.09
CA GLU A 67 -15.99 32.19 10.11
C GLU A 67 -15.72 33.46 10.94
N LYS A 68 -14.47 33.66 11.39
CA LYS A 68 -14.06 34.88 12.11
C LYS A 68 -14.33 36.15 11.28
N LEU A 69 -14.05 36.12 9.98
CA LEU A 69 -14.33 37.22 9.06
C LEU A 69 -15.84 37.51 9.02
N ALA A 70 -16.66 36.49 8.77
CA ALA A 70 -18.10 36.64 8.70
C ALA A 70 -18.71 37.15 10.02
N GLU A 71 -18.30 36.60 11.16
CA GLU A 71 -18.79 36.99 12.49
C GLU A 71 -18.46 38.45 12.80
N ARG A 72 -17.21 38.88 12.55
CA ARG A 72 -16.74 40.25 12.80
C ARG A 72 -17.61 41.29 12.09
N PHE A 73 -17.99 41.00 10.84
CA PHE A 73 -18.77 41.93 10.02
C PHE A 73 -20.28 41.77 10.21
N MET A 74 -20.78 40.60 10.58
CA MET A 74 -22.17 40.42 11.03
C MET A 74 -22.46 41.19 12.32
N ALA A 75 -21.55 41.18 13.30
CA ALA A 75 -21.74 41.89 14.58
C ALA A 75 -21.92 43.40 14.40
N LYS A 76 -21.18 44.01 13.46
CA LYS A 76 -21.29 45.44 13.12
C LYS A 76 -22.61 45.80 12.43
N THR A 77 -23.17 44.86 11.66
CA THR A 77 -24.36 45.09 10.82
C THR A 77 -25.67 45.03 11.63
N ARG A 78 -25.70 44.33 12.78
CA ARG A 78 -26.89 44.24 13.66
C ARG A 78 -27.15 45.49 14.51
N SER A 79 -26.23 46.46 14.53
CA SER A 79 -26.33 47.67 15.35
C SER A 79 -27.28 48.75 14.79
N THR A 80 -27.68 48.66 13.52
CA THR A 80 -28.57 49.63 12.87
C THR A 80 -30.03 49.19 12.97
N LYS A 81 -30.88 50.01 13.58
CA LYS A 81 -32.32 49.75 13.88
C LYS A 81 -33.18 49.46 12.63
N ASP A 82 -32.67 49.67 11.42
CA ASP A 82 -33.42 49.55 10.16
C ASP A 82 -33.63 48.11 9.67
N HIS A 83 -33.10 47.11 10.38
CA HIS A 83 -33.07 45.71 9.96
C HIS A 83 -34.45 45.06 9.73
N GLN A 84 -35.50 45.53 10.41
CA GLN A 84 -36.87 45.01 10.23
C GLN A 84 -37.57 45.61 9.00
N GLN A 85 -37.18 46.81 8.57
CA GLN A 85 -37.85 47.54 7.49
C GLN A 85 -37.40 47.04 6.10
N TYR A 86 -36.13 46.62 5.96
CA TYR A 86 -35.59 46.09 4.71
C TYR A 86 -36.02 44.65 4.35
N LYS A 87 -36.67 43.92 5.27
CA LYS A 87 -37.15 42.56 5.00
C LYS A 87 -38.42 42.51 4.13
N LYS A 88 -39.16 43.62 3.98
CA LYS A 88 -40.45 43.64 3.30
C LYS A 88 -40.35 43.72 1.77
N ASP A 89 -39.25 44.22 1.23
CA ASP A 89 -39.05 44.37 -0.22
C ASP A 89 -38.00 43.38 -0.74
N GLN A 90 -38.40 42.11 -0.90
CA GLN A 90 -37.52 41.04 -1.41
C GLN A 90 -37.03 41.24 -2.86
N ASN A 91 -37.63 42.17 -3.62
CA ASN A 91 -37.42 42.32 -5.06
C ASN A 91 -36.49 43.48 -5.46
N LEU A 92 -35.73 44.08 -4.53
CA LEU A 92 -34.71 45.09 -4.84
C LEU A 92 -33.38 44.75 -4.15
N LEU A 93 -32.28 44.78 -4.91
CA LEU A 93 -30.91 44.71 -4.39
C LEU A 93 -30.59 46.01 -3.62
N SER A 94 -31.11 46.14 -2.40
CA SER A 94 -30.57 47.12 -1.45
C SER A 94 -29.12 46.73 -1.14
N PRO A 95 -28.17 47.68 -1.07
CA PRO A 95 -26.78 47.42 -0.68
C PRO A 95 -26.65 46.58 0.59
N VAL A 96 -27.61 46.70 1.51
CA VAL A 96 -27.71 45.91 2.75
C VAL A 96 -28.01 44.43 2.47
N ASN A 97 -28.88 44.14 1.50
CA ASN A 97 -29.19 42.76 1.08
C ASN A 97 -27.97 42.13 0.38
N CYS A 98 -27.31 42.87 -0.52
CA CYS A 98 -26.07 42.43 -1.17
C CYS A 98 -24.99 42.06 -0.14
N TRP A 99 -24.84 42.90 0.88
CA TRP A 99 -23.91 42.68 1.98
C TRP A 99 -24.23 41.40 2.76
N TYR A 100 -25.50 41.14 3.06
CA TYR A 100 -25.91 39.92 3.75
C TYR A 100 -25.69 38.66 2.89
N LEU A 101 -25.96 38.73 1.59
CA LEU A 101 -25.68 37.64 0.65
C LEU A 101 -24.18 37.31 0.62
N LEU A 102 -23.30 38.33 0.61
CA LEU A 102 -21.85 38.16 0.66
C LEU A 102 -21.41 37.50 1.97
N LEU A 103 -21.92 37.96 3.12
CA LEU A 103 -21.60 37.34 4.41
C LEU A 103 -22.06 35.88 4.48
N ASN A 104 -23.24 35.56 3.96
CA ASN A 104 -23.71 34.18 3.89
C ASN A 104 -22.87 33.31 2.96
N GLN A 105 -22.34 33.87 1.87
CA GLN A 105 -21.43 33.15 1.00
C GLN A 105 -20.14 32.78 1.75
N VAL A 106 -19.51 33.72 2.45
CA VAL A 106 -18.31 33.46 3.26
C VAL A 106 -18.57 32.36 4.31
N ARG A 107 -19.74 32.36 4.95
CA ARG A 107 -20.13 31.30 5.90
C ARG A 107 -20.36 29.94 5.25
N ARG A 108 -20.84 29.90 4.00
CA ARG A 108 -20.95 28.66 3.24
C ARG A 108 -19.56 28.12 2.91
N GLU A 109 -18.68 28.96 2.38
CA GLU A 109 -17.29 28.59 2.08
C GLU A 109 -16.56 28.06 3.33
N SER A 110 -16.74 28.73 4.48
CA SER A 110 -16.25 28.25 5.79
C SER A 110 -16.66 26.81 6.10
N LYS A 111 -17.94 26.48 5.91
CA LYS A 111 -18.48 25.12 6.13
C LYS A 111 -17.98 24.11 5.11
N ASP A 112 -17.83 24.53 3.86
CA ASP A 112 -17.32 23.67 2.78
C ASP A 112 -15.87 23.27 3.08
N HIS A 113 -15.02 24.21 3.52
CA HIS A 113 -13.65 23.92 3.96
C HIS A 113 -13.60 23.01 5.20
N ALA A 114 -14.47 23.22 6.19
CA ALA A 114 -14.57 22.31 7.34
C ALA A 114 -14.96 20.89 6.92
N THR A 115 -15.94 20.77 6.02
CA THR A 115 -16.38 19.48 5.47
C THR A 115 -15.27 18.80 4.68
N LEU A 116 -14.52 19.56 3.89
CA LEU A 116 -13.39 19.04 3.12
C LEU A 116 -12.27 18.51 4.03
N SER A 117 -11.97 19.21 5.12
CA SER A 117 -11.05 18.73 6.16
C SER A 117 -11.51 17.40 6.75
N ASP A 118 -12.80 17.29 7.10
CA ASP A 118 -13.38 16.06 7.64
C ASP A 118 -13.28 14.90 6.66
N ILE A 119 -13.55 15.14 5.36
CA ILE A 119 -13.38 14.15 4.30
C ILE A 119 -11.92 13.66 4.23
N TYR A 120 -10.94 14.56 4.32
CA TYR A 120 -9.54 14.15 4.32
C TYR A 120 -9.19 13.27 5.51
N LEU A 121 -9.59 13.65 6.72
CA LEU A 121 -9.26 12.92 7.94
C LEU A 121 -9.98 11.57 8.04
N ASN A 122 -11.29 11.56 7.79
CA ASN A 122 -12.14 10.40 8.10
C ASN A 122 -12.37 9.47 6.92
N ASN A 123 -12.11 9.92 5.69
CA ASN A 123 -12.31 9.09 4.50
C ASN A 123 -10.98 8.82 3.80
N VAL A 124 -10.27 9.86 3.36
CA VAL A 124 -9.08 9.69 2.51
C VAL A 124 -7.93 9.03 3.28
N ILE A 125 -7.56 9.55 4.46
CA ILE A 125 -6.50 8.97 5.29
C ILE A 125 -6.87 7.54 5.71
N MET A 126 -8.11 7.32 6.15
CA MET A 126 -8.59 5.99 6.55
C MET A 126 -8.51 4.97 5.41
N ARG A 127 -8.80 5.38 4.17
CA ARG A 127 -8.63 4.54 2.97
C ARG A 127 -7.18 4.16 2.75
N PHE A 128 -6.24 5.11 2.84
CA PHE A 128 -4.82 4.79 2.68
C PHE A 128 -4.28 3.87 3.78
N MET A 129 -4.72 4.07 5.03
CA MET A 129 -4.37 3.19 6.15
C MET A 129 -4.84 1.76 5.89
N GLN A 130 -6.09 1.57 5.47
CA GLN A 130 -6.63 0.25 5.08
C GLN A 130 -5.82 -0.39 3.94
N ILE A 131 -5.51 0.36 2.90
CA ILE A 131 -4.71 -0.14 1.77
C ILE A 131 -3.30 -0.54 2.22
N SER A 132 -2.70 0.19 3.18
CA SER A 132 -1.39 -0.12 3.75
C SER A 132 -1.40 -1.42 4.56
N GLU A 133 -2.42 -1.59 5.43
CA GLU A 133 -2.64 -2.82 6.19
C GLU A 133 -2.89 -4.02 5.28
N ASP A 134 -3.71 -3.84 4.24
CA ASP A 134 -3.99 -4.84 3.22
C ASP A 134 -2.72 -5.25 2.46
N SER A 135 -1.90 -4.28 2.07
CA SER A 135 -0.62 -4.52 1.37
C SER A 135 0.32 -5.33 2.25
N THR A 136 0.46 -4.96 3.53
CA THR A 136 1.29 -5.67 4.51
C THR A 136 0.77 -7.09 4.74
N ARG A 137 -0.54 -7.27 4.90
CA ARG A 137 -1.17 -8.59 5.10
C ARG A 137 -0.99 -9.49 3.88
N MET A 138 -1.17 -8.95 2.68
CA MET A 138 -0.95 -9.69 1.44
C MET A 138 0.51 -10.11 1.27
N PHE A 139 1.46 -9.23 1.58
CA PHE A 139 2.87 -9.56 1.55
C PHE A 139 3.22 -10.68 2.53
N LYS A 140 2.70 -10.65 3.77
CA LYS A 140 2.89 -11.76 4.73
C LYS A 140 2.42 -13.11 4.17
N LYS A 141 1.27 -13.14 3.48
CA LYS A 141 0.79 -14.37 2.83
C LYS A 141 1.71 -14.84 1.70
N VAL A 142 2.14 -13.92 0.83
CA VAL A 142 3.07 -14.22 -0.25
C VAL A 142 4.41 -14.74 0.29
N HIS A 143 4.93 -14.11 1.35
CA HIS A 143 6.15 -14.53 2.01
C HIS A 143 6.03 -15.95 2.60
N SER A 144 4.93 -16.26 3.29
CA SER A 144 4.68 -17.62 3.79
C SER A 144 4.63 -18.66 2.67
N ILE A 145 3.99 -18.34 1.53
CA ILE A 145 3.97 -19.22 0.36
C ILE A 145 5.38 -19.41 -0.21
N SER A 146 6.15 -18.32 -0.32
CA SER A 146 7.54 -18.36 -0.79
C SER A 146 8.42 -19.27 0.07
N VAL A 147 8.27 -19.21 1.41
CA VAL A 147 8.97 -20.12 2.34
C VAL A 147 8.57 -21.58 2.08
N LEU A 148 7.28 -21.86 1.88
CA LEU A 148 6.82 -23.22 1.53
C LEU A 148 7.41 -23.69 0.20
N THR A 149 7.46 -22.83 -0.82
CA THR A 149 8.08 -23.14 -2.11
C THR A 149 9.58 -23.43 -1.96
N GLN A 150 10.31 -22.67 -1.14
CA GLN A 150 11.73 -22.92 -0.87
C GLN A 150 11.97 -24.28 -0.19
N LEU A 151 11.08 -24.68 0.72
CA LEU A 151 11.12 -26.01 1.35
C LEU A 151 10.86 -27.13 0.32
N ILE A 152 9.84 -26.97 -0.53
CA ILE A 152 9.54 -27.93 -1.61
C ILE A 152 10.75 -28.08 -2.55
N LEU A 153 11.38 -26.98 -2.95
CA LEU A 153 12.58 -27.01 -3.79
C LEU A 153 13.77 -27.65 -3.08
N PHE A 154 13.91 -27.49 -1.77
CA PHE A 154 14.93 -28.20 -0.98
C PHE A 154 14.69 -29.71 -0.98
N LEU A 155 13.44 -30.13 -0.77
CA LEU A 155 13.09 -31.56 -0.85
C LEU A 155 13.34 -32.13 -2.24
N LEU A 156 12.90 -31.43 -3.30
CA LEU A 156 13.16 -31.86 -4.69
C LEU A 156 14.66 -31.97 -4.99
N LYS A 157 15.46 -31.03 -4.49
CA LYS A 157 16.92 -31.12 -4.57
C LYS A 157 17.46 -32.39 -3.88
N THR A 158 17.02 -32.68 -2.65
CA THR A 158 17.47 -33.90 -1.96
C THR A 158 17.04 -35.18 -2.67
N VAL A 159 15.83 -35.22 -3.25
CA VAL A 159 15.34 -36.37 -4.02
C VAL A 159 16.15 -36.55 -5.31
N THR A 160 16.44 -35.47 -6.05
CA THR A 160 17.27 -35.54 -7.27
C THR A 160 18.71 -35.97 -6.96
N GLU A 161 19.29 -35.53 -5.84
CA GLU A 161 20.59 -36.02 -5.37
C GLU A 161 20.57 -37.52 -5.04
N LEU A 162 19.52 -38.01 -4.39
CA LEU A 162 19.35 -39.44 -4.09
C LEU A 162 19.15 -40.28 -5.37
N ASP A 163 18.31 -39.82 -6.30
CA ASP A 163 18.09 -40.47 -7.59
C ASP A 163 19.40 -40.55 -8.40
N HIS A 164 20.22 -39.51 -8.39
CA HIS A 164 21.54 -39.52 -9.03
C HIS A 164 22.46 -40.59 -8.44
N ILE A 165 22.46 -40.75 -7.10
CA ILE A 165 23.25 -41.78 -6.41
C ILE A 165 22.74 -43.18 -6.78
N LEU A 166 21.42 -43.39 -6.82
CA LEU A 166 20.79 -44.68 -7.10
C LEU A 166 20.91 -45.11 -8.58
N CYS A 167 20.89 -44.19 -9.54
CA CYS A 167 21.07 -44.46 -10.97
C CYS A 167 22.52 -44.76 -11.39
N GLY A 168 23.46 -44.92 -10.45
CA GLY A 168 24.83 -45.38 -10.71
C GLY A 168 25.87 -44.26 -10.93
N GLY A 169 25.63 -43.04 -10.45
CA GLY A 169 26.56 -41.92 -10.54
C GLY A 169 27.75 -41.98 -9.57
N CYS A 170 28.67 -42.94 -9.73
CA CYS A 170 29.95 -42.99 -8.99
C CYS A 170 31.17 -42.50 -9.81
N SER A 171 30.98 -41.71 -10.88
CA SER A 171 32.11 -41.23 -11.70
C SER A 171 32.27 -39.72 -11.83
N TYR A 172 31.29 -38.90 -11.40
CA TYR A 172 31.36 -37.44 -11.54
C TYR A 172 30.67 -36.70 -10.37
N LEU A 173 31.11 -36.95 -9.13
CA LEU A 173 30.76 -36.06 -8.01
C LEU A 173 31.76 -34.88 -7.97
N PRO A 174 31.32 -33.61 -7.97
CA PRO A 174 32.21 -32.49 -7.71
C PRO A 174 32.83 -32.67 -6.32
N SER A 175 34.14 -32.49 -6.23
CA SER A 175 35.02 -32.87 -5.12
C SER A 175 34.64 -32.38 -3.71
N LYS A 176 33.69 -31.45 -3.58
CA LYS A 176 33.24 -30.91 -2.29
C LYS A 176 32.26 -31.80 -1.53
N THR A 177 31.42 -32.58 -2.21
CA THR A 177 30.39 -33.41 -1.53
C THR A 177 30.92 -34.79 -1.10
N ARG A 178 32.07 -35.21 -1.68
CA ARG A 178 32.68 -36.52 -1.39
C ARG A 178 33.18 -36.65 0.05
N PHE A 179 33.48 -35.53 0.72
CA PHE A 179 34.05 -35.54 2.09
C PHE A 179 33.00 -35.59 3.21
N GLN A 180 31.73 -35.25 2.96
CA GLN A 180 30.70 -35.28 4.00
C GLN A 180 29.99 -36.64 4.13
N LEU A 181 29.89 -37.42 3.06
CA LEU A 181 29.25 -38.74 3.07
C LEU A 181 30.17 -39.89 3.52
N LEU A 182 31.47 -39.65 3.67
CA LEU A 182 32.44 -40.65 4.17
C LEU A 182 32.73 -40.52 5.68
N CYS A 183 32.11 -39.55 6.37
CA CYS A 183 32.29 -39.30 7.80
C CYS A 183 31.03 -39.51 8.66
N LEU A 184 30.00 -40.18 8.12
CA LEU A 184 28.88 -40.78 8.86
C LEU A 184 28.87 -42.29 8.60
#